data_AF-A0A1S3H786-F1
#
_entry.id   AF-A0A1S3H786-F1
#
_cell.length_a   1.000
_cell.length_b   1.000
_cell.length_c   1.000
_cell.angle_alpha   90.00
_cell.angle_beta   90.00
_cell.angle_gamma   90.00
#
_symmetry.space_group_name_H-M   'P 1'
#
loop_
_entity.id
_entity.type
_entity.pdbx_description
1 polymer ?
#
loop_
_entity_poly.entity_id
_entity_poly.type
_entity_poly.pdbx_seq_one_letter_code
_entity_poly.pdbx_strand_id
1 'polypeptide(L)'
;MPNRKDALWAKQQRHYCRGQHIGVENRVTEFKLGRGKTRHVSRMVGLYTCAFLNTEGGDLYIGVDDNGIVQGITCNQRREDQLRQSIDGIIKGMKPEVFPDMYQVDFVPVYNQSGAHVLRDIKVILVQVVLSQCSRLFECKGQVYMRREGSIQRLAPHQIQAWVERKVKEDYRNNSLGTEEGRRMDGDSSVKLQQDQDESLHEQVMKLKQKEEEQESLHSDSSDDLEEDGDLGHDFSNYNTDLRLLPKMMNSIDEKLVEIERRLEAFQNNQKGSKVCIIL
;
A
#
# COMPACT_ATOMS: atom_id res chain seq x y z
N MET A 1 33.47 -5.56 12.38
CA MET A 1 32.68 -4.48 11.75
C MET A 1 31.21 -4.82 11.98
N PRO A 2 30.43 -4.04 12.74
CA PRO A 2 29.00 -4.34 12.94
C PRO A 2 28.26 -4.18 11.61
N ASN A 3 27.27 -5.04 11.39
CA ASN A 3 26.53 -5.13 10.14
C ASN A 3 25.66 -3.87 9.93
N ARG A 4 25.48 -3.42 8.69
CA ARG A 4 24.71 -2.20 8.32
C ARG A 4 23.25 -2.26 8.80
N LYS A 5 22.74 -3.45 9.12
CA LYS A 5 21.41 -3.72 9.70
C LYS A 5 21.33 -3.48 11.22
N ASP A 6 22.44 -3.65 11.95
CA ASP A 6 22.48 -3.44 13.40
C ASP A 6 22.60 -1.94 13.76
N ALA A 7 23.03 -1.12 12.80
CA ALA A 7 23.14 0.34 12.94
C ALA A 7 21.82 1.10 12.68
N LEU A 8 20.78 0.45 12.15
CA LEU A 8 19.53 1.12 11.75
C LEU A 8 18.54 1.34 12.91
N TRP A 9 18.77 0.74 14.08
CA TRP A 9 17.84 0.85 15.21
C TRP A 9 18.51 1.12 16.56
N ALA A 10 19.79 1.53 16.59
CA ALA A 10 20.39 2.03 17.83
C ALA A 10 19.42 3.09 18.40
N LYS A 11 18.73 2.75 19.51
CA LYS A 11 17.64 3.54 20.10
C LYS A 11 18.21 4.87 20.58
N GLN A 12 18.35 5.81 19.65
CA GLN A 12 18.58 7.19 19.97
C GLN A 12 17.31 7.62 20.70
N GLN A 13 17.43 7.96 21.99
CA GLN A 13 16.29 8.38 22.78
C GLN A 13 15.72 9.66 22.17
N ARG A 14 14.65 9.53 21.39
CA ARG A 14 13.93 10.66 20.84
C ARG A 14 13.19 11.38 21.96
N HIS A 15 13.15 12.69 21.88
CA HIS A 15 12.32 13.54 22.71
C HIS A 15 11.92 14.77 21.90
N TYR A 16 10.82 15.41 22.28
CA TYR A 16 10.37 16.67 21.67
C TYR A 16 10.13 17.72 22.73
N CYS A 17 10.28 18.99 22.39
CA CYS A 17 9.85 20.09 23.26
C CYS A 17 8.47 20.60 22.80
N ARG A 18 7.59 20.94 23.74
CA ARG A 18 6.30 21.55 23.42
C ARG A 18 6.50 22.89 22.70
N GLY A 19 5.78 23.10 21.61
CA GLY A 19 5.92 24.29 20.75
C GLY A 19 7.08 24.21 19.76
N GLN A 20 7.87 23.14 19.75
CA GLN A 20 8.91 22.92 18.75
C GLN A 20 8.29 22.62 17.38
N HIS A 21 8.82 23.24 16.33
CA HIS A 21 8.52 22.90 14.94
C HIS A 21 9.41 21.73 14.49
N ILE A 22 8.82 20.62 14.04
CA ILE A 22 9.55 19.39 13.70
C ILE A 22 9.59 19.08 12.20
N GLY A 23 8.92 19.88 11.36
CA GLY A 23 8.93 19.70 9.91
C GLY A 23 7.62 20.14 9.27
N VAL A 24 7.43 19.74 8.02
CA VAL A 24 6.19 19.98 7.24
C VAL A 24 5.65 18.65 6.75
N GLU A 25 4.32 18.55 6.66
CA GLU A 25 3.68 17.38 6.05
C GLU A 25 4.10 17.24 4.59
N ASN A 26 4.28 15.99 4.16
CA ASN A 26 4.65 15.66 2.79
C ASN A 26 4.16 14.23 2.45
N ARG A 27 4.69 13.65 1.37
CA ARG A 27 4.28 12.30 0.93
C ARG A 27 4.65 11.20 1.94
N VAL A 28 5.70 11.38 2.74
CA VAL A 28 6.24 10.41 3.70
C VAL A 28 6.16 10.89 5.15
N THR A 29 5.52 12.03 5.41
CA THR A 29 5.34 12.58 6.76
C THR A 29 3.92 13.11 6.93
N GLU A 30 3.24 12.62 7.97
CA GLU A 30 1.92 13.10 8.38
C GLU A 30 1.91 13.53 9.83
N PHE A 31 1.25 14.66 10.11
CA PHE A 31 1.00 15.16 11.45
C PHE A 31 -0.48 15.08 11.80
N LYS A 32 -0.78 14.63 13.02
CA LYS A 32 -2.14 14.62 13.54
C LYS A 32 -2.13 15.01 15.01
N LEU A 33 -3.05 15.87 15.42
CA LEU A 33 -3.15 16.28 16.82
C LEU A 33 -3.50 15.13 17.78
N GLY A 34 -4.11 14.05 17.29
CA GLY A 34 -4.40 12.88 18.13
C GLY A 34 -5.49 13.10 19.18
N ARG A 35 -6.47 13.98 18.89
CA ARG A 35 -7.62 14.21 19.77
C ARG A 35 -8.53 12.97 19.79
N GLY A 36 -9.12 12.68 20.95
CA GLY A 36 -10.15 11.64 21.10
C GLY A 36 -9.71 10.36 21.82
N LYS A 37 -10.62 9.39 21.84
CA LYS A 37 -10.47 8.09 22.55
C LYS A 37 -9.44 7.20 21.86
N THR A 38 -8.85 6.25 22.60
CA THR A 38 -7.88 5.22 22.12
C THR A 38 -8.29 4.60 20.78
N ARG A 39 -9.57 4.24 20.60
CA ARG A 39 -10.11 3.65 19.36
C ARG A 39 -9.98 4.56 18.13
N HIS A 40 -10.06 5.88 18.29
CA HIS A 40 -9.90 6.81 17.17
C HIS A 40 -8.44 6.87 16.74
N VAL A 41 -7.53 6.97 17.71
CA VAL A 41 -6.08 6.96 17.47
C VAL A 41 -5.67 5.68 16.77
N SER A 42 -6.08 4.51 17.27
CA SER A 42 -5.69 3.24 16.66
C SER A 42 -6.29 3.04 15.27
N ARG A 43 -7.52 3.49 15.01
CA ARG A 43 -8.11 3.49 13.65
C ARG A 43 -7.33 4.38 12.68
N MET A 44 -6.95 5.58 13.13
CA MET A 44 -6.11 6.49 12.35
C MET A 44 -4.78 5.81 12.03
N VAL A 45 -4.11 5.22 13.02
CA VAL A 45 -2.87 4.47 12.81
C VAL A 45 -3.07 3.39 11.74
N GLY A 46 -4.11 2.57 11.84
CA GLY A 46 -4.37 1.54 10.82
C GLY A 46 -4.54 2.08 9.40
N LEU A 47 -5.27 3.19 9.25
CA LEU A 47 -5.50 3.83 7.96
C LEU A 47 -4.20 4.37 7.35
N TYR A 48 -3.40 5.09 8.12
CA TYR A 48 -2.12 5.64 7.66
C TYR A 48 -1.07 4.56 7.42
N THR A 49 -0.98 3.56 8.31
CA THR A 49 -0.06 2.43 8.13
C THR A 49 -0.38 1.67 6.84
N CYS A 50 -1.65 1.36 6.57
CA CYS A 50 -2.06 0.74 5.30
C CYS A 50 -1.68 1.61 4.10
N ALA A 51 -1.95 2.92 4.16
CA ALA A 51 -1.62 3.84 3.08
C ALA A 51 -0.10 3.94 2.81
N PHE A 52 0.72 3.96 3.86
CA PHE A 52 2.18 4.01 3.76
C PHE A 52 2.77 2.70 3.25
N LEU A 53 2.27 1.54 3.72
CA LEU A 53 2.70 0.23 3.23
C LEU A 53 2.45 0.05 1.72
N ASN A 54 1.39 0.65 1.20
CA ASN A 54 1.04 0.62 -0.23
C ASN A 54 1.77 1.68 -1.07
N THR A 55 2.65 2.47 -0.46
CA THR A 55 3.38 3.55 -1.12
C THR A 55 4.85 3.52 -0.73
N GLU A 56 5.43 4.64 -0.30
CA GLU A 56 6.88 4.80 -0.11
C GLU A 56 7.30 4.54 1.35
N GLY A 57 6.42 3.98 2.18
CA GLY A 57 6.54 4.05 3.63
C GLY A 57 6.25 5.47 4.15
N GLY A 58 6.62 5.73 5.39
CA GLY A 58 6.49 7.08 5.97
C GLY A 58 6.34 7.10 7.48
N ASP A 59 6.27 8.31 8.02
CA ASP A 59 6.14 8.59 9.45
C ASP A 59 4.79 9.27 9.73
N LEU A 60 4.05 8.74 10.70
CA LEU A 60 2.87 9.38 11.29
C LEU A 60 3.20 9.87 12.70
N TYR A 61 3.05 11.17 12.93
CA TYR A 61 3.20 11.78 14.25
C TYR A 61 1.83 12.13 14.83
N ILE A 62 1.55 11.62 16.02
CA ILE A 62 0.31 11.87 16.75
C ILE A 62 0.62 12.69 18.00
N GLY A 63 0.02 13.87 18.10
CA GLY A 63 0.38 14.92 19.05
C GLY A 63 1.12 16.10 18.42
N VAL A 64 1.05 16.23 17.10
CA VAL A 64 1.66 17.34 16.33
C VAL A 64 0.54 17.95 15.49
N ASP A 65 0.45 19.27 15.43
CA ASP A 65 -0.54 19.92 14.55
C ASP A 65 -0.10 19.92 13.09
N ASP A 66 -1.02 20.29 12.20
CA ASP A 66 -0.80 20.28 10.75
C ASP A 66 0.31 21.26 10.32
N ASN A 67 0.67 22.23 11.18
CA ASN A 67 1.80 23.14 10.97
C ASN A 67 3.14 22.57 11.49
N GLY A 68 3.17 21.30 11.93
CA GLY A 68 4.37 20.66 12.44
C GLY A 68 4.77 21.11 13.85
N ILE A 69 3.88 21.76 14.61
CA ILE A 69 4.17 22.19 15.97
C ILE A 69 3.79 21.09 16.98
N VAL A 70 4.74 20.73 17.84
CA VAL A 70 4.55 19.70 18.86
C VAL A 70 3.62 20.21 19.96
N GLN A 71 2.48 19.54 20.12
CA GLN A 71 1.52 19.78 21.21
C GLN A 71 1.59 18.67 22.28
N GLY A 72 1.84 17.44 21.84
CA GLY A 72 1.71 16.21 22.61
C GLY A 72 0.26 15.81 22.85
N ILE A 73 0.07 14.54 23.25
CA ILE A 73 -1.21 14.02 23.75
C ILE A 73 -1.07 13.55 25.19
N THR A 74 -2.15 13.65 25.97
CA THR A 74 -2.21 13.05 27.31
C THR A 74 -2.20 11.53 27.21
N CYS A 75 -1.09 10.90 27.58
CA CYS A 75 -0.82 9.48 27.50
C CYS A 75 -0.12 8.99 28.78
N ASN A 76 -0.93 8.80 29.83
CA ASN A 76 -0.47 8.10 31.03
C ASN A 76 -0.21 6.61 30.76
N GLN A 77 0.42 5.92 31.71
CA GLN A 77 0.81 4.51 31.53
C GLN A 77 -0.36 3.62 31.09
N ARG A 78 -1.53 3.76 31.74
CA ARG A 78 -2.72 2.98 31.40
C ARG A 78 -3.19 3.23 29.97
N ARG A 79 -3.23 4.49 29.52
CA ARG A 79 -3.64 4.82 28.15
C ARG A 79 -2.60 4.37 27.14
N GLU A 80 -1.31 4.46 27.48
CA GLU A 80 -0.23 3.96 26.64
C GLU A 80 -0.38 2.46 26.37
N ASP A 81 -0.59 1.66 27.41
CA ASP A 81 -0.76 0.20 27.26
C ASP A 81 -2.01 -0.14 26.44
N GLN A 82 -3.11 0.59 26.64
CA GLN A 82 -4.32 0.44 25.83
C GLN A 82 -4.10 0.82 24.36
N LEU A 83 -3.32 1.87 24.09
CA LEU A 83 -2.97 2.30 22.74
C LEU A 83 -2.09 1.25 22.06
N ARG A 84 -1.06 0.73 22.73
CA ARG A 84 -0.22 -0.36 22.21
C ARG A 84 -1.06 -1.56 21.79
N GLN A 85 -1.86 -2.09 22.71
CA GLN A 85 -2.73 -3.24 22.42
C GLN A 85 -3.70 -2.96 21.26
N SER A 86 -4.30 -1.76 21.23
CA SER A 86 -5.26 -1.42 20.19
C SER A 86 -4.62 -1.18 18.82
N ILE A 87 -3.40 -0.63 18.78
CA ILE A 87 -2.63 -0.44 17.55
C ILE A 87 -2.17 -1.80 17.02
N ASP A 88 -1.58 -2.64 17.88
CA ASP A 88 -1.16 -3.99 17.52
C ASP A 88 -2.31 -4.82 16.99
N GLY A 89 -3.48 -4.77 17.64
CA GLY A 89 -4.67 -5.48 17.17
C GLY A 89 -5.17 -5.02 15.80
N ILE A 90 -5.00 -3.73 15.46
CA ILE A 90 -5.37 -3.21 14.14
C ILE A 90 -4.37 -3.60 13.07
N ILE A 91 -3.07 -3.51 13.35
CA ILE A 91 -2.01 -3.85 12.39
C ILE A 91 -2.00 -5.36 12.11
N LYS A 92 -2.16 -6.20 13.14
CA LYS A 92 -2.33 -7.67 12.98
C LYS A 92 -3.55 -8.06 12.17
N GLY A 93 -4.56 -7.19 12.11
CA GLY A 93 -5.77 -7.41 11.32
C GLY A 93 -5.62 -7.08 9.84
N MET A 94 -4.49 -6.54 9.39
CA MET A 94 -4.24 -6.21 7.99
C MET A 94 -3.95 -7.46 7.14
N LYS A 95 -4.19 -7.34 5.84
CA LYS A 95 -3.90 -8.39 4.84
C LYS A 95 -3.15 -7.79 3.65
N PRO A 96 -2.05 -8.38 3.16
CA PRO A 96 -1.28 -9.47 3.77
C PRO A 96 -0.82 -9.14 5.20
N GLU A 97 -0.34 -10.15 5.93
CA GLU A 97 0.15 -9.95 7.29
C GLU A 97 1.30 -8.94 7.29
N VAL A 98 1.23 -7.98 8.22
CA VAL A 98 2.28 -6.96 8.40
C VAL A 98 3.27 -7.48 9.42
N PHE A 99 4.52 -7.68 9.00
CA PHE A 99 5.58 -8.16 9.87
C PHE A 99 6.11 -7.05 10.79
N PRO A 100 6.62 -7.40 11.99
CA PRO A 100 7.12 -6.43 12.97
C PRO A 100 8.30 -5.56 12.48
N ASP A 101 9.02 -5.96 11.44
CA ASP A 101 10.11 -5.19 10.84
C ASP A 101 9.62 -4.15 9.82
N MET A 102 8.35 -4.20 9.44
CA MET A 102 7.72 -3.26 8.50
C MET A 102 7.24 -1.99 9.19
N TYR A 103 7.20 -1.95 10.52
CA TYR A 103 6.77 -0.77 11.27
C TYR A 103 7.39 -0.67 12.67
N GLN A 104 7.42 0.54 13.22
CA GLN A 104 7.79 0.80 14.61
C GLN A 104 6.81 1.79 15.24
N VAL A 105 6.45 1.57 16.50
CA VAL A 105 5.59 2.47 17.28
C VAL A 105 6.33 2.94 18.52
N ASP A 106 6.67 4.22 18.57
CA ASP A 106 7.34 4.85 19.70
C ASP A 106 6.41 5.81 20.44
N PHE A 107 6.49 5.80 21.77
CA PHE A 107 5.82 6.76 22.64
C PHE A 107 6.89 7.74 23.16
N VAL A 108 7.06 8.83 22.43
CA VAL A 108 8.16 9.77 22.61
C VAL A 108 7.80 10.80 23.68
N PRO A 109 8.61 10.98 24.75
CA PRO A 109 8.32 11.96 25.80
C PRO A 109 8.38 13.40 25.28
N VAL A 110 7.50 14.25 25.80
CA VAL A 110 7.48 15.68 25.51
C VAL A 110 8.00 16.47 26.70
N TYR A 111 8.96 17.35 26.48
CA TYR A 111 9.47 18.31 27.44
C TYR A 111 8.69 19.63 27.35
N ASN A 112 8.76 20.44 28.39
CA ASN A 112 8.26 21.80 28.37
C ASN A 112 8.98 22.62 27.29
N GLN A 113 8.47 23.82 27.01
CA GLN A 113 9.01 24.66 25.93
C GLN A 113 10.49 25.05 26.13
N SER A 114 10.96 25.11 27.38
CA SER A 114 12.37 25.38 27.70
C SER A 114 13.28 24.15 27.62
N GLY A 115 12.73 22.95 27.41
CA GLY A 115 13.48 21.69 27.43
C GLY A 115 13.96 21.25 28.82
N ALA A 116 13.64 21.99 29.88
CA ALA A 116 14.16 21.75 31.23
C ALA A 116 13.47 20.58 31.95
N HIS A 117 12.21 20.31 31.65
CA HIS A 117 11.41 19.32 32.38
C HIS A 117 10.53 18.50 31.45
N VAL A 118 10.51 17.18 31.64
CA VAL A 118 9.55 16.28 31.00
C VAL A 118 8.13 16.62 31.47
N LEU A 119 7.21 16.84 30.54
CA LEU A 119 5.79 16.96 30.82
C LEU A 119 5.23 15.56 31.11
N ARG A 120 4.93 15.30 32.39
CA ARG A 120 4.36 14.02 32.81
C ARG A 120 3.10 13.70 32.03
N ASP A 121 2.99 12.43 31.62
CA ASP A 121 1.89 11.90 30.82
C ASP A 121 1.65 12.64 29.49
N ILE A 122 2.58 13.44 28.97
CA ILE A 122 2.46 14.04 27.63
C ILE A 122 3.47 13.39 26.70
N LYS A 123 2.98 12.80 25.61
CA LYS A 123 3.79 12.04 24.65
C LYS A 123 3.38 12.37 23.21
N VAL A 124 4.31 12.18 22.28
CA VAL A 124 4.02 12.06 20.85
C VAL A 124 4.07 10.58 20.49
N ILE A 125 3.04 10.06 19.82
CA ILE A 125 3.12 8.71 19.25
C ILE A 125 3.72 8.85 17.87
N LEU A 126 4.83 8.17 17.62
CA LEU A 126 5.47 8.11 16.31
C LEU A 126 5.29 6.71 15.76
N VAL A 127 4.59 6.60 14.62
CA VAL A 127 4.48 5.35 13.87
C VAL A 127 5.32 5.48 12.61
N GLN A 128 6.38 4.70 12.53
CA GLN A 128 7.25 4.65 11.36
C GLN A 128 6.89 3.40 10.55
N VAL A 129 6.70 3.56 9.25
CA VAL A 129 6.40 2.47 8.32
C VAL A 129 7.54 2.40 7.33
N VAL A 130 8.21 1.25 7.31
CA VAL A 130 9.35 1.01 6.43
C VAL A 130 8.83 0.68 5.04
N LEU A 131 9.45 1.27 4.01
CA LEU A 131 9.20 0.88 2.64
C LEU A 131 9.43 -0.62 2.49
N SER A 132 8.38 -1.34 2.14
CA SER A 132 8.48 -2.73 1.72
C SER A 132 8.27 -2.81 0.22
N GLN A 133 9.18 -3.48 -0.50
CA GLN A 133 8.97 -3.84 -1.90
C GLN A 133 7.97 -5.01 -1.95
N CYS A 134 6.72 -4.74 -1.56
CA CYS A 134 5.68 -5.74 -1.58
C CYS A 134 5.01 -5.73 -2.97
N SER A 135 4.91 -6.91 -3.59
CA SER A 135 4.21 -7.09 -4.86
C SER A 135 2.67 -7.07 -4.70
N ARG A 136 2.17 -6.89 -3.48
CA ARG A 136 0.75 -6.95 -3.12
C ARG A 136 0.32 -5.69 -2.40
N LEU A 137 -0.95 -5.32 -2.59
CA LEU A 137 -1.61 -4.27 -1.82
C LEU A 137 -2.00 -4.79 -0.44
N PHE A 138 -1.73 -3.99 0.59
CA PHE A 138 -2.26 -4.13 1.93
C PHE A 138 -3.67 -3.56 2.02
N GLU A 139 -4.52 -4.24 2.78
CA GLU A 139 -5.82 -3.78 3.21
C GLU A 139 -5.88 -3.71 4.73
N CYS A 140 -6.70 -2.77 5.22
CA CYS A 140 -7.07 -2.67 6.62
C CYS A 140 -8.60 -2.69 6.69
N LYS A 141 -9.16 -3.75 7.29
CA LYS A 141 -10.61 -3.94 7.44
C LYS A 141 -11.37 -3.95 6.10
N GLY A 142 -10.85 -4.68 5.11
CA GLY A 142 -11.47 -4.81 3.79
C GLY A 142 -11.36 -3.57 2.90
N GLN A 143 -10.49 -2.62 3.26
CA GLN A 143 -10.30 -1.39 2.51
C GLN A 143 -8.82 -1.17 2.22
N VAL A 144 -8.54 -0.84 0.96
CA VAL A 144 -7.20 -0.52 0.47
C VAL A 144 -7.05 0.99 0.41
N TYR A 145 -5.95 1.49 0.97
CA TYR A 145 -5.62 2.91 1.01
C TYR A 145 -4.25 3.15 0.38
N MET A 146 -4.08 4.30 -0.26
CA MET A 146 -2.77 4.78 -0.70
C MET A 146 -2.57 6.23 -0.28
N ARG A 147 -1.33 6.54 0.09
CA ARG A 147 -0.91 7.92 0.34
C ARG A 147 -0.71 8.66 -0.99
N ARG A 148 -1.25 9.88 -1.06
CA ARG A 148 -1.05 10.87 -2.13
C ARG A 148 -0.40 12.13 -1.53
N GLU A 149 -0.11 13.12 -2.35
CA GLU A 149 0.35 14.42 -1.85
C GLU A 149 -0.68 15.02 -0.90
N GLY A 150 -0.36 15.04 0.39
CA GLY A 150 -1.18 15.64 1.45
C GLY A 150 -2.48 14.90 1.78
N SER A 151 -2.76 13.73 1.22
CA SER A 151 -4.03 13.03 1.47
C SER A 151 -3.93 11.51 1.39
N ILE A 152 -4.90 10.82 2.00
CA ILE A 152 -5.09 9.38 1.83
C ILE A 152 -6.29 9.13 0.94
N GLN A 153 -6.07 8.32 -0.09
CA GLN A 153 -7.11 7.89 -1.02
C GLN A 153 -7.49 6.44 -0.71
N ARG A 154 -8.80 6.18 -0.55
CA ARG A 154 -9.34 4.82 -0.60
C ARG A 154 -9.44 4.39 -2.06
N LEU A 155 -8.96 3.21 -2.40
CA LEU A 155 -9.06 2.70 -3.77
C LEU A 155 -10.41 2.03 -4.03
N ALA A 156 -11.00 2.38 -5.16
CA ALA A 156 -12.13 1.67 -5.74
C ALA A 156 -11.66 0.40 -6.50
N PRO A 157 -12.53 -0.60 -6.71
CA PRO A 157 -12.16 -1.85 -7.37
C PRO A 157 -11.44 -1.68 -8.72
N HIS A 158 -11.91 -0.78 -9.58
CA HIS A 158 -11.27 -0.51 -10.87
C HIS A 158 -9.85 0.06 -10.72
N GLN A 159 -9.59 0.86 -9.67
CA GLN A 159 -8.26 1.40 -9.39
C GLN A 159 -7.31 0.31 -8.87
N ILE A 160 -7.84 -0.65 -8.11
CA ILE A 160 -7.09 -1.83 -7.65
C ILE A 160 -6.70 -2.68 -8.86
N GLN A 161 -7.63 -2.95 -9.79
CA GLN A 161 -7.34 -3.68 -11.03
C GLN A 161 -6.25 -2.99 -11.86
N ALA A 162 -6.39 -1.68 -12.12
CA ALA A 162 -5.39 -0.92 -12.84
C ALA A 162 -4.01 -0.90 -12.14
N TRP A 163 -3.99 -0.91 -10.80
CA TRP A 163 -2.74 -1.03 -10.04
C TRP A 163 -2.08 -2.40 -10.25
N VAL A 164 -2.85 -3.49 -10.16
CA VAL A 164 -2.35 -4.86 -10.36
C VAL A 164 -1.80 -5.03 -11.77
N GLU A 165 -2.54 -4.58 -12.78
CA GLU A 165 -2.08 -4.64 -14.18
C GLU A 165 -0.76 -3.90 -14.39
N ARG A 166 -0.62 -2.71 -13.78
CA ARG A 166 0.63 -1.94 -13.84
C ARG A 166 1.78 -2.71 -13.19
N LYS A 167 1.57 -3.28 -12.00
CA LYS A 167 2.59 -4.01 -11.26
C LYS A 167 3.08 -5.25 -12.00
N VAL A 168 2.14 -6.02 -12.55
CA VAL A 168 2.47 -7.19 -13.38
C VAL A 168 3.32 -6.77 -14.59
N LYS A 169 2.98 -5.68 -15.30
CA LYS A 169 3.79 -5.16 -16.41
C LYS A 169 5.18 -4.71 -15.98
N GLU A 170 5.31 -4.05 -14.82
CA GLU A 170 6.60 -3.64 -14.25
C GLU A 170 7.48 -4.86 -13.95
N ASP A 171 6.92 -5.90 -13.33
CA ASP A 171 7.63 -7.13 -12.98
C ASP A 171 8.10 -7.88 -14.24
N TYR A 172 7.25 -7.98 -15.28
CA TYR A 172 7.65 -8.54 -16.57
C TYR A 172 8.81 -7.76 -17.18
N ARG A 173 8.73 -6.43 -17.22
CA ARG A 173 9.79 -5.58 -17.80
C ARG A 173 11.13 -5.76 -17.06
N ASN A 174 11.08 -5.81 -15.73
CA ASN A 174 12.27 -6.01 -14.90
C ASN A 174 12.90 -7.39 -15.12
N ASN A 175 12.07 -8.44 -15.31
CA ASN A 175 12.55 -9.79 -15.59
C ASN A 175 13.10 -9.96 -17.02
N SER A 176 12.52 -9.29 -18.02
CA SER A 176 13.01 -9.30 -19.41
C SER A 176 14.38 -8.62 -19.55
N LEU A 177 14.60 -7.51 -18.84
CA LEU A 177 15.91 -6.84 -18.83
C LEU A 177 16.98 -7.66 -18.10
N GLY A 178 16.60 -8.39 -17.04
CA GLY A 178 17.49 -9.33 -16.36
C GLY A 178 17.88 -10.55 -17.20
N THR A 179 17.12 -10.86 -18.27
CA THR A 179 17.45 -11.94 -19.20
C THR A 179 18.32 -11.49 -20.38
N GLU A 180 18.36 -10.20 -20.74
CA GLU A 180 19.26 -9.69 -21.78
C GLU A 180 20.72 -9.59 -21.32
N GLU A 181 20.98 -9.32 -20.03
CA GLU A 181 22.34 -9.41 -19.47
C GLU A 181 22.82 -10.88 -19.35
N GLY A 182 21.89 -11.84 -19.30
CA GLY A 182 22.19 -13.29 -19.34
C GLY A 182 22.28 -13.89 -20.76
N ARG A 183 21.67 -13.25 -21.77
CA ARG A 183 21.63 -13.72 -23.18
C ARG A 183 22.75 -13.16 -24.07
N ARG A 184 23.86 -12.69 -23.48
CA ARG A 184 25.11 -12.50 -24.24
C ARG A 184 25.88 -13.81 -24.48
N MET A 185 25.29 -14.95 -24.11
CA MET A 185 25.74 -16.27 -24.52
C MET A 185 24.51 -17.00 -25.14
N ASP A 186 24.67 -17.40 -26.41
CA ASP A 186 23.84 -18.33 -27.19
C ASP A 186 22.55 -17.82 -27.90
N GLY A 187 22.69 -17.55 -29.22
CA GLY A 187 21.91 -18.26 -30.26
C GLY A 187 20.65 -17.61 -30.86
N ASP A 188 20.83 -17.03 -32.06
CA ASP A 188 19.94 -16.22 -32.92
C ASP A 188 18.73 -16.92 -33.61
N SER A 189 18.02 -17.86 -32.97
CA SER A 189 16.91 -18.59 -33.65
C SER A 189 15.53 -18.51 -32.98
N SER A 190 15.43 -18.16 -31.71
CA SER A 190 14.15 -18.15 -30.98
C SER A 190 13.39 -16.82 -31.01
N VAL A 191 14.01 -15.73 -31.45
CA VAL A 191 13.44 -14.37 -31.39
C VAL A 191 12.29 -14.17 -32.39
N LYS A 192 12.36 -14.80 -33.58
CA LYS A 192 11.33 -14.63 -34.62
C LYS A 192 9.99 -15.28 -34.27
N LEU A 193 10.00 -16.47 -33.66
CA LEU A 193 8.76 -17.16 -33.29
C LEU A 193 7.98 -16.46 -32.17
N GLN A 194 8.67 -15.71 -31.31
CA GLN A 194 8.04 -14.99 -30.20
C GLN A 194 7.43 -13.66 -30.64
N GLN A 195 8.06 -12.96 -31.59
CA GLN A 195 7.50 -11.73 -32.16
C GLN A 195 6.21 -11.98 -32.94
N ASP A 196 6.15 -13.07 -33.73
CA ASP A 196 4.94 -13.43 -34.50
C ASP A 196 3.75 -13.82 -33.60
N GLN A 197 4.02 -14.38 -32.42
CA GLN A 197 2.98 -14.76 -31.45
C GLN A 197 2.44 -13.55 -30.68
N ASP A 198 3.30 -12.58 -30.34
CA ASP A 198 2.90 -11.36 -29.63
C ASP A 198 2.09 -10.41 -30.54
N GLU A 199 2.41 -10.34 -31.84
CA GLU A 199 1.61 -9.59 -32.82
C GLU A 199 0.21 -10.21 -32.99
N SER A 200 0.13 -11.55 -33.05
CA SER A 200 -1.15 -12.26 -33.13
C SER A 200 -2.03 -12.04 -31.90
N LEU A 201 -1.44 -11.91 -30.70
CA LEU A 201 -2.19 -11.69 -29.46
C LEU A 201 -2.68 -10.24 -29.38
N HIS A 202 -1.85 -9.28 -29.82
CA HIS A 202 -2.21 -7.86 -29.85
C HIS A 202 -3.39 -7.59 -30.78
N GLU A 203 -3.42 -8.22 -31.95
CA GLU A 203 -4.52 -8.07 -32.91
C GLU A 203 -5.85 -8.64 -32.37
N GLN A 204 -5.80 -9.73 -31.60
CA GLN A 204 -6.98 -10.31 -30.95
C GLN A 204 -7.54 -9.40 -29.84
N VAL A 205 -6.67 -8.75 -29.06
CA VAL A 205 -7.09 -7.81 -28.00
C VAL A 205 -7.74 -6.56 -28.59
N MET A 206 -7.23 -6.05 -29.72
CA MET A 206 -7.82 -4.89 -30.39
C MET A 206 -9.21 -5.19 -30.97
N LYS A 207 -9.42 -6.39 -31.53
CA LYS A 207 -10.74 -6.84 -32.00
C LYS A 207 -11.76 -7.00 -30.88
N LEU A 208 -11.33 -7.36 -29.67
CA LEU A 208 -12.20 -7.47 -28.51
C LEU A 208 -12.64 -6.10 -27.98
N LYS A 209 -11.73 -5.11 -27.96
CA LYS A 209 -12.06 -3.73 -27.55
C LYS A 209 -13.08 -3.05 -28.47
N GLN A 210 -12.93 -3.22 -29.79
CA GLN A 210 -13.93 -2.70 -30.74
C GLN A 210 -15.31 -3.30 -30.53
N LYS A 211 -15.40 -4.59 -30.21
CA LYS A 211 -16.68 -5.24 -29.90
C LYS A 211 -17.32 -4.75 -28.60
N GLU A 212 -16.50 -4.34 -27.63
CA GLU A 212 -16.96 -3.82 -26.34
C GLU A 212 -17.51 -2.39 -26.50
N GLU A 213 -16.82 -1.55 -27.29
CA GLU A 213 -17.30 -0.21 -27.66
C GLU A 213 -18.59 -0.24 -28.51
N GLU A 214 -18.71 -1.22 -29.42
CA GLU A 214 -19.95 -1.45 -30.18
C GLU A 214 -21.12 -1.87 -29.28
N GLN A 215 -20.87 -2.65 -28.22
CA GLN A 215 -21.90 -3.05 -27.26
C GLN A 215 -22.33 -1.90 -26.34
N GLU A 216 -21.43 -1.00 -25.96
CA GLU A 216 -21.77 0.20 -25.16
C GLU A 216 -22.59 1.22 -25.97
N SER A 217 -22.37 1.30 -27.29
CA SER A 217 -23.14 2.18 -28.18
C SER A 217 -24.61 1.77 -28.36
N LEU A 218 -24.98 0.52 -28.03
CA LEU A 218 -26.33 -0.03 -28.16
C LEU A 218 -27.16 0.07 -26.86
N HIS A 219 -26.63 0.68 -25.80
CA HIS A 219 -27.29 0.80 -24.48
C HIS A 219 -27.57 2.26 -24.04
N SER A 220 -27.45 3.25 -24.93
CA SER A 220 -27.64 4.67 -24.61
C SER A 220 -29.03 5.26 -24.96
N ASP A 221 -30.08 4.44 -25.06
CA ASP A 221 -31.45 4.93 -25.32
C ASP A 221 -32.40 4.46 -24.21
N SER A 222 -32.33 5.11 -23.05
CA SER A 222 -33.48 5.31 -22.14
C SER A 222 -33.12 6.14 -20.90
N SER A 223 -33.98 7.13 -20.66
CA SER A 223 -34.30 7.85 -19.41
C SER A 223 -33.41 9.02 -18.93
N ASP A 224 -33.88 10.22 -19.29
CA ASP A 224 -34.54 11.25 -18.44
C ASP A 224 -33.78 11.96 -17.30
N ASP A 225 -33.53 13.26 -17.57
CA ASP A 225 -33.63 14.48 -16.76
C ASP A 225 -33.97 14.34 -15.26
N LEU A 226 -33.10 14.88 -14.38
CA LEU A 226 -33.50 15.69 -13.21
C LEU A 226 -32.37 16.66 -12.79
N GLU A 227 -32.82 17.81 -12.30
CA GLU A 227 -32.16 19.12 -12.16
C GLU A 227 -31.10 19.25 -11.06
N GLU A 228 -30.23 20.25 -11.23
CA GLU A 228 -29.29 20.79 -10.24
C GLU A 228 -30.01 21.60 -9.14
N ASP A 229 -29.54 21.46 -7.90
CA ASP A 229 -29.50 22.58 -6.94
C ASP A 229 -28.50 22.31 -5.79
N GLY A 230 -27.58 23.26 -5.60
CA GLY A 230 -27.23 23.87 -4.30
C GLY A 230 -26.48 23.07 -3.20
N ASP A 231 -25.18 23.33 -3.11
CA ASP A 231 -24.35 23.60 -1.91
C ASP A 231 -24.76 23.01 -0.54
N LEU A 232 -23.88 22.19 0.07
CA LEU A 232 -23.43 22.26 1.48
C LEU A 232 -22.62 21.00 1.89
N GLY A 233 -21.41 21.24 2.43
CA GLY A 233 -20.85 20.49 3.57
C GLY A 233 -20.36 19.05 3.34
N HIS A 234 -19.03 18.89 3.35
CA HIS A 234 -18.34 17.60 3.53
C HIS A 234 -18.84 16.86 4.79
N ASP A 235 -19.63 15.80 4.61
CA ASP A 235 -19.76 14.75 5.61
C ASP A 235 -19.85 13.36 4.99
N PHE A 236 -19.12 12.43 5.61
CA PHE A 236 -18.90 11.07 5.15
C PHE A 236 -20.05 10.14 5.55
N SER A 237 -20.91 9.76 4.60
CA SER A 237 -21.55 8.42 4.57
C SER A 237 -22.42 8.25 3.34
N ASN A 238 -22.03 7.34 2.43
CA ASN A 238 -22.89 6.34 1.78
C ASN A 238 -22.34 5.96 0.42
N TYR A 239 -21.69 4.81 0.35
CA TYR A 239 -21.84 3.94 -0.82
C TYR A 239 -22.02 2.53 -0.29
N ASN A 240 -23.27 2.07 -0.37
CA ASN A 240 -23.66 0.71 -0.11
C ASN A 240 -23.26 -0.12 -1.34
N THR A 241 -22.03 -0.65 -1.34
CA THR A 241 -21.63 -1.64 -2.35
C THR A 241 -22.17 -2.98 -1.87
N ASP A 242 -22.97 -3.67 -2.69
CA ASP A 242 -23.59 -4.95 -2.34
C ASP A 242 -22.51 -5.99 -1.98
N LEU A 243 -22.34 -6.19 -0.66
CA LEU A 243 -21.33 -7.04 -0.02
C LEU A 243 -21.41 -8.51 -0.46
N ARG A 244 -22.45 -8.91 -1.21
CA ARG A 244 -22.64 -10.26 -1.74
C ARG A 244 -21.76 -10.62 -2.93
N LEU A 245 -21.15 -9.63 -3.61
CA LEU A 245 -20.32 -9.86 -4.80
C LEU A 245 -18.83 -9.99 -4.50
N LEU A 246 -18.37 -9.50 -3.34
CA LEU A 246 -16.95 -9.55 -2.93
C LEU A 246 -16.40 -10.99 -2.85
N PRO A 247 -17.11 -12.00 -2.31
CA PRO A 247 -16.60 -13.37 -2.27
C PRO A 247 -16.42 -13.98 -3.67
N LYS A 248 -17.32 -13.65 -4.61
CA LYS A 248 -17.23 -14.17 -5.99
C LYS A 248 -16.07 -13.54 -6.76
N MET A 249 -15.79 -12.25 -6.50
CA MET A 249 -14.67 -11.54 -7.12
C MET A 249 -13.33 -11.96 -6.53
N MET A 250 -13.24 -12.17 -5.21
CA MET A 250 -12.03 -12.71 -4.57
C MET A 250 -11.72 -14.12 -5.06
N ASN A 251 -12.72 -15.00 -5.17
CA ASN A 251 -12.53 -16.34 -5.74
C ASN A 251 -12.03 -16.29 -7.19
N SER A 252 -12.52 -15.35 -8.01
CA SER A 252 -12.05 -15.19 -9.40
C SER A 252 -10.61 -14.67 -9.49
N ILE A 253 -10.17 -13.86 -8.51
CA ILE A 253 -8.78 -13.38 -8.42
C ILE A 253 -7.86 -14.50 -7.94
N ASP A 254 -8.28 -15.27 -6.92
CA ASP A 254 -7.53 -16.42 -6.42
C ASP A 254 -7.39 -17.51 -7.51
N GLU A 255 -8.43 -17.78 -8.29
CA GLU A 255 -8.37 -18.69 -9.45
C GLU A 255 -7.37 -18.21 -10.51
N LYS A 256 -7.33 -16.90 -10.79
CA LYS A 256 -6.36 -16.31 -11.73
C LYS A 256 -4.93 -16.35 -11.20
N LEU A 257 -4.72 -16.19 -9.89
CA LEU A 257 -3.40 -16.31 -9.27
C LEU A 257 -2.89 -17.76 -9.31
N VAL A 258 -3.75 -18.74 -9.03
CA VAL A 258 -3.42 -20.16 -9.12
C VAL A 258 -3.07 -20.57 -10.56
N GLU A 259 -3.77 -20.02 -11.55
CA GLU A 259 -3.45 -20.26 -12.97
C GLU A 259 -2.09 -19.64 -13.37
N ILE A 260 -1.76 -18.47 -12.84
CA ILE A 260 -0.45 -17.84 -13.04
C ILE A 260 0.67 -18.66 -12.38
N GLU A 261 0.47 -19.16 -11.16
CA GLU A 261 1.43 -20.02 -10.47
C GLU A 261 1.65 -21.34 -11.21
N ARG A 262 0.59 -21.98 -11.73
CA ARG A 262 0.71 -23.18 -12.59
C ARG A 262 1.49 -22.91 -13.87
N ARG A 263 1.29 -21.75 -14.50
CA ARG A 263 2.03 -21.37 -15.72
C ARG A 263 3.50 -21.11 -15.43
N LEU A 264 3.82 -20.53 -14.27
CA LEU A 264 5.20 -20.37 -13.80
C LEU A 264 5.87 -21.72 -13.52
N GLU A 265 5.19 -22.67 -12.88
CA GLU A 265 5.72 -24.02 -12.63
C GLU A 265 5.90 -24.82 -13.94
N ALA A 266 4.94 -24.74 -14.87
CA ALA A 266 5.04 -25.38 -16.18
C ALA A 266 6.21 -24.82 -16.99
N PHE A 267 6.46 -23.51 -16.90
CA PHE A 267 7.60 -22.85 -17.53
C PHE A 267 8.94 -23.32 -16.92
N GLN A 268 9.02 -23.44 -15.59
CA GLN A 268 10.20 -23.95 -14.90
C GLN A 268 10.47 -25.44 -15.20
N ASN A 269 9.43 -26.25 -15.36
CA ASN A 269 9.56 -27.66 -15.73
C ASN A 269 9.96 -27.86 -17.20
N ASN A 270 9.48 -27.01 -18.12
CA ASN A 270 9.95 -27.01 -19.52
C ASN A 270 11.42 -26.60 -19.66
N GLN A 271 11.94 -25.76 -18.76
CA GLN A 271 13.38 -25.45 -18.71
C GLN A 271 14.24 -26.62 -18.20
N LYS A 272 13.70 -27.48 -17.33
CA LYS A 272 14.40 -28.71 -16.88
C LYS A 272 14.36 -29.85 -17.91
N GLY A 273 13.40 -29.84 -18.84
CA GLY A 273 13.27 -30.82 -19.92
C GLY A 273 14.27 -30.68 -21.07
N SER A 274 14.99 -29.55 -21.18
CA SER A 274 15.99 -29.32 -22.24
C SER A 274 17.41 -29.77 -21.90
N LYS A 275 17.59 -30.67 -20.92
CA LYS A 275 18.87 -31.32 -20.62
C LYS A 275 18.80 -32.85 -20.75
N VAL A 276 18.54 -33.37 -21.95
CA VAL A 276 19.07 -34.69 -22.37
C VAL A 276 19.25 -34.71 -23.90
N CYS A 277 20.49 -34.49 -24.36
CA CYS A 277 21.18 -35.25 -25.42
C CYS A 277 22.43 -34.48 -25.86
N ILE A 278 23.57 -34.71 -25.20
CA ILE A 278 24.86 -34.68 -25.89
C ILE A 278 25.53 -36.01 -25.56
N ILE A 279 25.60 -36.83 -26.61
CA ILE A 279 26.39 -38.05 -26.71
C ILE A 279 27.87 -37.67 -26.52
N LEU A 280 28.56 -38.38 -25.62
CA LEU A 280 29.81 -39.11 -25.85
C LEU A 280 30.01 -40.11 -24.71
#